data_AF-A0A5C5RWX6-F1
#
_entry.id   AF-A0A5C5RWX6-F1
#
_cell.length_a   1.000
_cell.length_b   1.000
_cell.length_c   1.000
_cell.angle_alpha   90.00
_cell.angle_beta   90.00
_cell.angle_gamma   90.00
#
_symmetry.space_group_name_H-M   'P 1'
#
loop_
_entity.id
_entity.type
_entity.pdbx_description
1 polymer ?
#
loop_
_entity_poly.entity_id
_entity_poly.type
_entity_poly.pdbx_seq_one_letter_code
_entity_poly.pdbx_strand_id
1 'polypeptide(L)' 'AVGQMVALHGTQITLVPLADAVKQLKRVPRERYDDAATFFG' A
#
# COMPACT_ATOMS: atom_id res chain seq x y z
N ALA A 1 7.98 20.90 5.83
CA ALA A 1 8.52 19.87 6.75
C ALA A 1 9.28 18.84 5.93
N VAL A 2 10.49 18.47 6.33
CA VAL A 2 11.24 17.37 5.70
C VAL A 2 10.79 16.03 6.30
N GLY A 3 10.92 14.92 5.56
CA GLY A 3 10.55 13.58 6.06
C GLY A 3 9.05 13.27 6.06
N GLN A 4 8.30 13.80 5.09
CA GLN A 4 6.89 13.49 4.85
C GLN A 4 6.72 12.81 3.49
N MET A 5 5.67 12.01 3.35
CA MET A 5 5.25 11.34 2.12
C MET A 5 3.78 11.68 1.84
N VAL A 6 3.43 11.89 0.57
CA VAL A 6 2.03 11.99 0.14
C VAL A 6 1.41 10.59 0.07
N ALA A 7 0.25 10.41 0.69
CA ALA A 7 -0.48 9.16 0.70
C ALA A 7 -1.94 9.36 0.25
N LEU A 8 -2.49 8.35 -0.44
CA LEU A 8 -3.90 8.26 -0.80
C LEU A 8 -4.59 7.23 0.09
N HIS A 9 -5.51 7.67 0.93
CA HIS A 9 -6.35 6.82 1.78
C HIS A 9 -7.80 6.89 1.29
N GLY A 10 -8.22 5.88 0.52
CA GLY A 10 -9.49 5.93 -0.21
C GLY A 10 -9.47 7.06 -1.24
N THR A 11 -10.23 8.12 -0.97
CA THR A 11 -10.28 9.33 -1.81
C THR A 11 -9.55 10.53 -1.19
N GLN A 12 -8.94 10.38 -0.01
CA GLN A 12 -8.29 11.47 0.71
C GLN A 12 -6.79 11.50 0.45
N ILE A 13 -6.27 12.68 0.10
CA ILE A 13 -4.84 12.94 -0.05
C ILE A 13 -4.32 13.53 1.26
N THR A 14 -3.33 12.87 1.87
CA THR A 14 -2.77 13.26 3.18
C THR A 14 -1.25 13.21 3.17
N LEU A 15 -0.62 13.87 4.14
CA LEU A 15 0.81 13.72 4.42
C LEU A 15 1.00 12.77 5.60
N VAL A 16 1.89 11.80 5.45
CA VAL A 16 2.28 10.85 6.50
C VAL A 16 3.79 10.92 6.76
N PRO A 17 4.27 10.56 7.95
CA PRO A 17 5.70 10.46 8.21
C PRO A 17 6.37 9.43 7.30
N LEU A 18 7.48 9.82 6.66
CA LEU A 18 8.22 8.92 5.76
C LEU A 18 8.71 7.66 6.50
N ALA A 19 9.12 7.80 7.76
CA ALA A 19 9.58 6.68 8.59
C ALA A 19 8.48 5.63 8.83
N ASP A 20 7.23 6.06 9.02
CA ASP A 20 6.11 5.15 9.21
C ASP A 20 5.71 4.46 7.89
N ALA A 21 5.72 5.21 6.79
CA ALA A 21 5.35 4.71 5.47
C ALA A 21 6.27 3.56 4.98
N VAL A 22 7.53 3.54 5.42
CA VAL A 22 8.52 2.52 5.02
C VAL A 22 8.78 1.44 6.08
N LYS A 23 8.10 1.53 7.23
CA LYS A 23 8.36 0.63 8.38
C LYS A 23 8.06 -0.83 8.08
N GLN A 24 7.12 -1.11 7.17
CA GLN A 24 6.72 -2.45 6.80
C GLN A 24 6.48 -2.56 5.30
N LEU A 25 6.93 -3.66 4.71
CA LEU A 25 6.68 -3.96 3.31
C LEU A 25 5.20 -4.28 3.08
N LYS A 26 4.55 -3.50 2.22
CA LYS A 26 3.20 -3.79 1.73
C LYS A 26 3.23 -5.02 0.82
N ARG A 27 2.50 -6.07 1.19
CA ARG A 27 2.34 -7.30 0.40
C ARG A 27 0.88 -7.48 -0.02
N VAL A 28 0.68 -8.10 -1.18
CA VAL A 28 -0.64 -8.57 -1.58
C VAL A 28 -0.94 -9.85 -0.77
N PRO A 29 -2.10 -9.95 -0.11
CA PRO A 29 -2.51 -11.18 0.59
C PRO A 29 -2.55 -12.40 -0.33
N ARG A 30 -2.23 -13.58 0.20
CA ARG A 30 -2.10 -14.81 -0.60
C ARG A 30 -3.41 -15.18 -1.32
N GLU A 31 -4.54 -15.09 -0.62
CA GLU A 31 -5.88 -15.36 -1.15
C GLU A 31 -6.18 -14.63 -2.47
N ARG A 32 -5.70 -13.38 -2.62
CA ARG A 32 -5.90 -12.61 -3.86
C ARG A 32 -5.13 -13.17 -5.05
N TYR A 33 -3.99 -13.82 -4.82
CA TYR A 33 -3.28 -14.52 -5.88
C TYR A 33 -4.01 -15.81 -6.27
N ASP A 34 -4.57 -16.52 -5.29
CA ASP A 34 -5.32 -17.75 -5.54
C ASP A 34 -6.60 -17.45 -6.37
N ASP A 35 -7.30 -16.36 -6.05
CA ASP A 35 -8.43 -15.85 -6.86
C ASP A 35 -7.98 -15.51 -8.29
N ALA A 36 -6.89 -14.76 -8.42
CA ALA A 36 -6.37 -14.31 -9.73
C ALA A 36 -5.96 -15.48 -10.64
N ALA A 37 -5.44 -16.57 -10.09
CA ALA A 37 -5.04 -17.76 -10.86
C ALA A 37 -6.20 -18.39 -11.65
N THR A 38 -7.45 -18.21 -11.19
CA THR A 38 -8.65 -18.70 -11.89
C THR A 38 -8.95 -17.91 -13.18
N PHE A 39 -8.53 -16.64 -13.24
CA PHE A 39 -8.87 -15.72 -14.34
C PHE A 39 -7.70 -15.42 -15.28
N PHE A 40 -6.46 -15.59 -14.81
CA PHE A 40 -5.26 -15.12 -15.51
C PHE A 40 -4.18 -16.21 -15.68
N GLY A 41 -4.56 -17.49 -15.57
CA GLY A 41 -3.71 -18.68 -15.73
C GLY A 41 -4.01 -19.48 -16.98
#